data_AF-A0A554L053-F1
#
_entry.id   AF-A0A554L053-F1
#
_cell.length_a   1.000
_cell.length_b   1.000
_cell.length_c   1.000
_cell.angle_alpha   90.00
_cell.angle_beta   90.00
_cell.angle_gamma   90.00
#
_symmetry.space_group_name_H-M   'P 1'
#
loop_
_entity.id
_entity.type
_entity.pdbx_description
1 polymer ?
#
loop_
_entity_poly.entity_id
_entity_poly.type
_entity_poly.pdbx_seq_one_letter_code
_entity_poly.pdbx_strand_id
1 'polypeptide(L)' 'MSNPCIKCGKQRIDGKSWKEKSGNSTIFYTKTICPDSACQKLLDQETADRIAKNELILKNKAEAKLAREKLLASN' A
#
# COMPACT_ATOMS: atom_id res chain seq x y z
N MET A 1 22.21 -5.90 -5.58
CA MET A 1 20.81 -6.33 -5.83
C MET A 1 20.18 -5.37 -6.82
N SER A 2 19.50 -5.88 -7.84
CA SER A 2 18.83 -5.08 -8.88
C SER A 2 17.38 -4.86 -8.49
N ASN A 3 16.87 -3.63 -8.59
CA ASN A 3 15.47 -3.28 -8.33
C ASN A 3 14.90 -2.53 -9.54
N PRO A 4 14.63 -3.25 -10.65
CA PRO A 4 14.07 -2.64 -11.84
C PRO A 4 12.61 -2.27 -11.62
N CYS A 5 12.19 -1.18 -12.26
CA CYS A 5 10.79 -0.77 -12.28
C CYS A 5 9.95 -1.81 -13.03
N ILE A 6 8.86 -2.28 -12.40
CA ILE A 6 7.95 -3.27 -12.99
C ILE A 6 7.24 -2.79 -14.26
N LYS A 7 7.19 -1.47 -14.48
CA LYS A 7 6.53 -0.85 -15.63
C LYS A 7 7.48 -0.63 -16.81
N CYS A 8 8.64 -0.01 -16.55
CA CYS A 8 9.55 0.43 -17.62
C CYS A 8 10.94 -0.23 -17.58
N GLY A 9 11.20 -1.13 -16.64
CA GLY A 9 12.48 -1.86 -16.52
C GLY A 9 13.67 -1.06 -15.98
N LYS A 10 13.61 0.28 -15.99
CA LYS A 10 14.67 1.17 -15.46
C LYS A 10 14.95 0.89 -13.98
N GLN A 11 16.22 0.97 -13.56
CA GLN A 11 16.59 0.83 -12.15
C GLN A 11 15.94 1.91 -11.31
N ARG A 12 15.29 1.51 -10.20
CA ARG A 12 14.75 2.45 -9.22
C ARG A 12 15.87 3.11 -8.44
N ILE A 13 15.62 4.34 -8.01
CA ILE A 13 16.52 5.14 -7.18
C ILE A 13 15.93 5.33 -5.79
N ASP A 14 16.78 5.57 -4.80
CA ASP A 14 16.34 5.91 -3.45
C ASP A 14 15.71 7.31 -3.44
N GLY A 15 14.48 7.39 -2.94
CA GLY A 15 13.73 8.64 -2.88
C GLY A 15 13.77 9.26 -1.48
N LYS A 16 13.06 8.64 -0.52
CA LYS A 16 12.96 9.14 0.86
C LYS A 16 13.29 8.04 1.83
N SER A 17 14.12 8.35 2.82
CA SER A 17 14.38 7.48 3.97
C SER A 17 13.85 8.10 5.25
N TRP A 18 13.36 7.27 6.17
CA TRP A 18 12.92 7.71 7.50
C TRP A 18 13.14 6.60 8.52
N LYS A 19 13.10 6.99 9.79
CA LYS A 19 13.17 6.07 10.92
C LYS A 19 11.81 6.05 11.60
N GLU A 20 11.36 4.87 11.98
CA GLU A 20 10.16 4.68 12.77
C GLU A 20 10.50 3.87 14.01
N LYS A 21 10.00 4.29 15.17
CA LYS A 21 10.10 3.48 16.38
C LYS A 21 8.88 2.55 16.43
N SER A 22 9.14 1.25 16.49
CA SER A 22 8.12 0.22 16.69
C SER A 22 8.47 -0.57 17.95
N GLY A 23 7.79 -0.26 19.05
CA GLY A 23 8.13 -0.78 20.38
C GLY A 23 9.55 -0.36 20.80
N ASN A 24 10.40 -1.33 21.12
CA ASN A 24 11.79 -1.09 21.53
C ASN A 24 12.78 -1.03 20.35
N SER A 25 12.29 -1.22 19.11
CA SER A 25 13.14 -1.28 17.92
C SER A 25 13.00 -0.01 17.09
N THR A 26 14.11 0.41 16.46
CA THR A 26 14.10 1.47 15.44
C THR A 26 14.22 0.83 14.07
N ILE A 27 13.21 1.02 13.22
CA ILE A 27 13.17 0.51 11.86
C ILE A 27 13.60 1.61 10.91
N PHE A 28 14.49 1.27 9.98
CA PHE A 28 15.00 2.17 8.94
C PHE A 28 14.32 1.82 7.63
N TYR A 29 13.57 2.78 7.09
CA TYR A 29 12.87 2.62 5.82
C TYR A 29 13.56 3.46 4.75
N THR A 30 13.61 2.92 3.53
CA THR A 30 13.97 3.64 2.31
C THR A 30 12.91 3.35 1.26
N LYS A 31 12.19 4.39 0.83
CA LYS A 31 11.27 4.33 -0.31
C LYS A 31 12.07 4.54 -1.59
N THR A 32 11.90 3.62 -2.53
CA THR A 32 12.48 3.72 -3.88
C THR A 32 11.45 4.26 -4.87
N ILE A 33 11.92 4.97 -5.89
CA ILE A 33 11.11 5.58 -6.94
C ILE A 33 11.68 5.26 -8.32
N CYS A 34 10.81 5.25 -9.33
CA CYS A 34 11.24 5.19 -10.72
C CYS A 34 11.85 6.55 -11.12
N PRO A 35 13.04 6.59 -11.75
CA PRO A 35 13.66 7.85 -12.20
C PRO A 35 12.89 8.52 -13.34
N ASP A 36 12.05 7.76 -14.06
CA ASP A 36 11.15 8.29 -15.08
C ASP A 36 9.86 8.80 -14.43
N SER A 37 9.66 10.12 -14.46
CA SER A 37 8.54 10.80 -13.79
C SER A 37 7.17 10.47 -14.39
N ALA A 38 7.10 10.24 -15.71
CA ALA A 38 5.86 9.84 -16.37
C ALA A 38 5.48 8.41 -15.96
N CYS A 39 6.46 7.51 -15.97
CA CYS A 39 6.27 6.14 -15.47
C CYS A 39 5.90 6.10 -13.99
N GLN A 40 6.57 6.90 -13.16
CA GLN A 40 6.30 6.98 -11.72
C GLN A 40 4.85 7.43 -11.44
N LYS A 41 4.36 8.45 -12.16
CA LYS A 41 2.98 8.93 -12.03
C LYS A 41 1.94 7.84 -12.34
N LEU A 42 2.16 7.07 -13.41
CA LEU A 42 1.28 5.95 -13.76
C LEU A 42 1.27 4.88 -12.68
N LEU A 43 2.45 4.52 -12.16
CA LEU A 43 2.57 3.52 -11.10
C LEU A 43 1.91 4.00 -9.80
N ASP A 44 2.05 5.28 -9.46
CA ASP A 44 1.45 5.87 -8.26
C ASP A 44 -0.09 5.88 -8.37
N GLN A 45 -0.63 6.21 -9.55
CA GLN A 45 -2.07 6.16 -9.81
C GLN A 45 -2.62 4.73 -9.66
N GLU A 46 -1.99 3.74 -10.32
CA GLU A 46 -2.39 2.34 -10.22
C GLU A 46 -2.29 1.82 -8.78
N THR A 47 -1.29 2.28 -8.04
CA THR A 47 -1.11 1.93 -6.62
C THR A 47 -2.24 2.51 -5.78
N ALA A 48 -2.62 3.77 -6.00
CA ALA A 48 -3.73 4.42 -5.31
C ALA A 48 -5.07 3.72 -5.59
N ASP A 49 -5.34 3.39 -6.86
CA ASP A 49 -6.57 2.69 -7.25
C ASP A 49 -6.68 1.32 -6.58
N ARG A 50 -5.56 0.57 -6.51
CA ARG A 50 -5.52 -0.72 -5.82
C ARG A 50 -5.75 -0.60 -4.32
N ILE A 51 -5.17 0.43 -3.68
CA ILE A 51 -5.38 0.69 -2.25
C ILE A 51 -6.85 1.00 -2.00
N ALA A 52 -7.44 1.93 -2.74
CA ALA A 52 -8.85 2.31 -2.59
C ALA A 52 -9.80 1.12 -2.78
N LYS A 53 -9.53 0.28 -3.79
CA LYS A 53 -10.30 -0.96 -4.01
C LYS A 53 -10.18 -1.92 -2.83
N ASN A 54 -8.98 -2.12 -2.30
CA ASN A 54 -8.75 -3.01 -1.17
C ASN A 54 -9.45 -2.50 0.10
N GLU A 55 -9.38 -1.19 0.37
CA GLU A 55 -10.07 -0.55 1.50
C GLU A 55 -11.59 -0.74 1.42
N LEU A 56 -12.17 -0.54 0.24
CA LEU A 56 -13.61 -0.79 0.02
C LEU A 56 -13.98 -2.25 0.30
N ILE A 57 -13.19 -3.20 -0.19
CA ILE A 57 -13.43 -4.63 0.05
C ILE A 57 -13.37 -4.96 1.55
N LEU A 58 -12.37 -4.43 2.25
CA LEU A 58 -12.21 -4.65 3.69
C LEU A 58 -13.37 -4.04 4.48
N LYS A 59 -13.80 -2.83 4.13
CA LYS A 59 -14.95 -2.16 4.73
C LYS A 59 -16.22 -2.98 4.54
N ASN A 60 -16.52 -3.40 3.31
CA ASN A 60 -17.71 -4.20 3.03
C ASN A 60 -17.71 -5.54 3.79
N LYS A 61 -16.55 -6.19 3.92
CA LYS A 61 -16.41 -7.41 4.72
C LYS A 61 -16.66 -7.17 6.21
N ALA A 62 -16.15 -6.07 6.76
CA ALA A 62 -16.37 -5.70 8.15
C ALA A 62 -17.86 -5.39 8.42
N GLU A 63 -18.51 -4.64 7.53
CA GLU A 63 -19.94 -4.32 7.61
C GLU A 63 -20.82 -5.57 7.51
N ALA A 64 -20.54 -6.47 6.56
CA ALA A 64 -21.27 -7.73 6.42
C ALA A 64 -21.13 -8.63 7.66
N LYS A 65 -19.92 -8.69 8.24
CA LYS A 65 -19.69 -9.42 9.50
C LYS A 65 -20.50 -8.82 10.65
N LEU A 66 -20.46 -7.50 10.81
CA LEU A 66 -21.21 -6.80 11.86
C LEU A 66 -22.73 -7.01 11.69
N ALA A 67 -23.25 -6.93 10.45
CA ALA A 67 -24.65 -7.17 10.17
C ALA A 67 -25.08 -8.60 10.54
N ARG A 68 -24.24 -9.59 10.22
CA ARG A 68 -24.47 -10.99 10.62
C ARG A 68 -24.48 -11.16 12.13
N GLU A 69 -23.53 -10.57 12.84
CA GLU A 69 -23.46 -10.62 14.31
C GLU A 69 -24.70 -9.98 14.94
N LYS A 70 -25.17 -8.84 14.42
CA LYS A 70 -26.40 -8.20 14.88
C LYS A 70 -27.62 -9.09 14.68
N LEU A 71 -27.78 -9.70 13.50
CA LEU A 71 -28.88 -10.63 13.23
C LEU A 71 -28.88 -11.83 14.19
N LEU A 72 -27.70 -12.39 14.48
CA LEU A 72 -27.55 -13.49 15.43
C LEU A 72 -27.83 -13.08 16.89
N ALA A 73 -27.61 -11.82 17.25
CA ALA A 73 -27.90 -11.31 18.59
C ALA A 73 -29.38 -10.93 18.80
N SER A 74 -30.15 -10.79 17.72
CA SER A 74 -31.58 -10.45 17.75
C SER A 74 -32.53 -11.65 17.59
N ASN A 75 -32.01 -12.87 17.42
CA ASN A 75 -32.74 -14.14 17.43
C ASN A 75 -32.39 -14.94 18.69
#